data_AF-A0A4D5RZQ8-F1
#
_entry.id   AF-A0A4D5RZQ8-F1
#
_cell.length_a   1.000
_cell.length_b   1.000
_cell.length_c   1.000
_cell.angle_alpha   90.00
_cell.angle_beta   90.00
_cell.angle_gamma   90.00
#
_symmetry.space_group_name_H-M   'P 1'
#
loop_
_entity.id
_entity.type
_entity.pdbx_description
1 polymer ?
#
loop_
_entity_poly.entity_id
_entity_poly.type
_entity_poly.pdbx_seq_one_letter_code
_entity_poly.pdbx_strand_id
1 'polypeptide(L)'
;ISKMKRSCPLTHALIHSTPKPSQNPQRSTIWKNKKLHRQHLTLKTNNLVCEIHVRYPDKKFRLVWTPGHQGVEGNETAHRLTLENSPGPVSSWPAIYSVGATRNARRALRKSRLKEQREERTIYPHPPKTMSRQQSSLVRQAQTNSLPSHYIFHHIYKRPDSPTCPKCREYPSIPHTYWSRNPPTLPPTLSHIISWEEWLALPMGTDTPTALEALINHSSPLAESIRETCARRTVRTRT
;
A
#
# COMPACT_ATOMS: atom_id res chain seq x y z
N ILE A 1 15.39 27.31 30.92
CA ILE A 1 15.18 25.85 31.15
C ILE A 1 13.88 25.47 30.43
N SER A 2 13.90 25.13 29.14
CA SER A 2 14.08 23.79 28.56
C SER A 2 12.75 23.18 28.07
N LYS A 3 12.77 22.74 26.80
CA LYS A 3 11.87 21.82 26.08
C LYS A 3 10.62 22.38 25.38
N MET A 4 10.84 23.03 24.23
CA MET A 4 9.95 22.85 23.07
C MET A 4 10.50 21.73 22.18
N LYS A 5 9.82 20.59 22.11
CA LYS A 5 10.00 19.59 21.05
C LYS A 5 8.80 19.69 20.11
N ARG A 6 8.96 20.39 18.99
CA ARG A 6 8.04 20.31 17.84
C ARG A 6 8.67 19.38 16.81
N SER A 7 8.15 18.16 16.68
CA SER A 7 8.53 17.24 15.59
C SER A 7 7.45 17.28 14.52
N CYS A 8 7.75 17.93 13.39
CA CYS A 8 6.98 17.86 12.16
C CYS A 8 7.78 16.97 11.18
N PRO A 9 7.21 15.90 10.59
CA PRO A 9 7.97 15.04 9.69
C PRO A 9 7.72 15.48 8.24
N LEU A 10 8.58 16.35 7.72
CA LEU A 10 8.86 16.39 6.29
C LEU A 10 10.20 15.70 6.09
N THR A 11 10.19 14.61 5.33
CA THR A 11 11.35 13.73 5.13
C THR A 11 11.87 13.97 3.72
N HIS A 12 13.02 14.61 3.58
CA HIS A 12 13.76 14.68 2.33
C HIS A 12 15.13 14.02 2.54
N ALA A 13 15.59 13.29 1.53
CA ALA A 13 16.89 12.66 1.52
C ALA A 13 17.78 13.42 0.54
N LEU A 14 18.93 13.88 1.01
CA LEU A 14 19.96 14.49 0.18
C LEU A 14 20.98 13.41 -0.21
N ILE A 15 21.35 13.41 -1.48
CA ILE A 15 22.40 12.55 -2.03
C ILE A 15 23.61 13.44 -2.30
N HIS A 16 24.69 13.22 -1.53
CA HIS A 16 25.97 13.87 -1.80
C HIS A 16 26.89 12.91 -2.56
N SER A 17 27.54 13.41 -3.62
CA SER A 17 28.70 12.76 -4.23
C SER A 17 29.97 13.34 -3.61
N THR A 18 30.78 12.52 -2.96
CA THR A 18 32.10 12.93 -2.44
C THR A 18 33.21 12.37 -3.34
N PRO A 19 34.23 13.16 -3.72
CA PRO A 19 35.46 12.61 -4.28
C PRO A 19 36.21 11.79 -3.22
N LYS A 20 36.90 10.72 -3.63
CA LYS A 20 37.58 9.74 -2.77
C LYS A 20 38.49 10.40 -1.72
N PRO A 21 38.36 10.02 -0.44
CA PRO A 21 39.50 9.97 0.47
C PRO A 21 39.86 8.51 0.79
N SER A 22 41.14 8.34 1.14
CA SER A 22 41.86 7.10 1.37
C SER A 22 41.35 6.25 2.53
N GLN A 23 41.80 4.99 2.51
CA GLN A 23 41.53 3.85 3.39
C GLN A 23 41.47 4.16 4.90
N ASN A 24 40.39 3.78 5.59
CA ASN A 24 40.33 2.81 6.72
C ASN A 24 38.88 2.65 7.24
N PRO A 25 38.43 1.48 7.73
CA PRO A 25 37.02 1.21 8.05
C PRO A 25 36.73 1.42 9.53
N GLN A 26 35.75 2.26 9.87
CA GLN A 26 35.12 2.20 11.18
C GLN A 26 33.59 2.07 11.06
N ARG A 27 33.12 0.92 11.55
CA ARG A 27 31.74 0.67 11.95
C ARG A 27 31.27 1.78 12.90
N SER A 28 30.06 2.30 12.68
CA SER A 28 29.16 2.50 13.81
C SER A 28 27.70 2.46 13.37
N THR A 29 27.00 1.53 13.99
CA THR A 29 25.57 1.29 13.94
C THR A 29 24.93 2.13 15.03
N ILE A 30 24.05 3.09 14.73
CA ILE A 30 23.09 3.60 15.73
C ILE A 30 21.73 3.85 15.07
N TRP A 31 20.80 2.92 15.31
CA TRP A 31 19.36 3.06 15.04
C TRP A 31 18.64 3.35 16.36
N LYS A 32 17.85 4.45 16.42
CA LYS A 32 16.80 4.62 17.44
C LYS A 32 15.51 5.23 16.84
N ASN A 33 14.67 4.32 16.34
CA ASN A 33 13.21 4.17 16.51
C ASN A 33 12.21 5.36 16.29
N LYS A 34 11.25 5.19 15.34
CA LYS A 34 9.77 5.24 15.58
C LYS A 34 8.90 4.77 14.39
N LYS A 35 8.82 3.44 14.28
CA LYS A 35 7.73 2.49 13.94
C LYS A 35 6.53 2.74 12.98
N LEU A 36 6.27 3.88 12.31
CA LEU A 36 5.09 3.95 11.38
C LEU A 36 5.34 4.44 9.94
N HIS A 37 6.54 4.90 9.61
CA HIS A 37 6.86 5.40 8.26
C HIS A 37 7.68 4.42 7.40
N ARG A 38 7.94 3.20 7.90
CA ARG A 38 9.06 2.37 7.47
C ARG A 38 8.85 1.59 6.18
N GLN A 39 7.62 1.34 5.73
CA GLN A 39 7.35 0.44 4.59
C GLN A 39 7.15 1.16 3.24
N HIS A 40 6.61 2.39 3.23
CA HIS A 40 6.42 3.13 1.97
C HIS A 40 7.61 4.00 1.57
N LEU A 41 8.42 4.48 2.52
CA LEU A 41 9.69 5.14 2.18
C LEU A 41 10.72 4.14 1.64
N THR A 42 10.76 2.91 2.13
CA THR A 42 11.77 1.92 1.71
C THR A 42 11.67 1.55 0.23
N LEU A 43 10.47 1.25 -0.28
CA LEU A 43 10.31 0.84 -1.69
C LEU A 43 10.62 1.97 -2.69
N LYS A 44 10.12 3.18 -2.45
CA LYS A 44 10.39 4.32 -3.35
C LYS A 44 11.85 4.75 -3.32
N THR A 45 12.44 4.78 -2.12
CA THR A 45 13.85 5.17 -1.97
C THR A 45 14.77 4.10 -2.56
N ASN A 46 14.45 2.80 -2.40
CA ASN A 46 15.26 1.72 -2.99
C ASN A 46 15.22 1.75 -4.52
N ASN A 47 14.06 1.97 -5.14
CA ASN A 47 13.99 2.08 -6.61
C ASN A 47 14.82 3.25 -7.14
N LEU A 48 14.76 4.41 -6.48
CA LEU A 48 15.56 5.58 -6.85
C LEU A 48 17.06 5.32 -6.69
N VAL A 49 17.47 4.67 -5.59
CA VAL A 49 18.88 4.29 -5.36
C VAL A 49 19.36 3.32 -6.44
N CYS A 50 18.56 2.33 -6.82
CA CYS A 50 18.91 1.41 -7.91
C CYS A 50 19.05 2.14 -9.24
N GLU A 51 18.12 3.04 -9.57
CA GLU A 51 18.19 3.82 -10.82
C GLU A 51 19.46 4.69 -10.88
N ILE A 52 19.80 5.35 -9.78
CA ILE A 52 21.01 6.19 -9.69
C ILE A 52 22.28 5.33 -9.83
N HIS A 53 22.31 4.14 -9.24
CA HIS A 53 23.46 3.25 -9.34
C HIS A 53 23.63 2.68 -10.76
N VAL A 54 22.52 2.36 -11.45
CA VAL A 54 22.54 1.93 -12.86
C VAL A 54 23.00 3.07 -13.78
N ARG A 55 22.52 4.30 -13.53
CA ARG A 55 22.87 5.47 -14.36
C ARG A 55 24.29 5.95 -14.13
N TYR A 56 24.85 5.73 -12.94
CA TYR A 56 26.19 6.17 -12.55
C TYR A 56 26.97 5.06 -11.83
N PRO A 57 27.39 4.00 -12.55
CA PRO A 57 28.00 2.81 -11.95
C PRO A 57 29.32 3.10 -11.23
N ASP A 58 30.09 4.07 -11.74
CA ASP A 58 31.41 4.41 -11.17
C ASP A 58 31.34 5.39 -9.99
N LYS A 59 30.14 5.85 -9.62
CA LYS A 59 29.95 6.81 -8.53
C LYS A 59 29.42 6.12 -7.27
N LYS A 60 30.02 6.48 -6.13
CA LYS A 60 29.55 6.04 -4.81
C LYS A 60 28.62 7.09 -4.22
N PHE A 61 27.47 6.65 -3.73
CA PHE A 61 26.47 7.52 -3.12
C PHE A 61 26.25 7.14 -1.66
N ARG A 62 26.04 8.16 -0.81
CA ARG A 62 25.65 7.97 0.58
C ARG A 62 24.32 8.66 0.82
N LEU A 63 23.35 7.89 1.29
CA LEU A 63 22.04 8.41 1.69
C LEU A 63 22.13 8.94 3.13
N VAL A 64 21.84 10.23 3.32
CA VAL A 64 21.84 10.86 4.65
C VAL A 64 20.45 11.42 4.93
N TRP A 65 19.95 11.13 6.14
CA TRP A 65 18.74 11.77 6.65
C TRP A 65 19.11 13.05 7.39
N THR A 66 18.45 14.15 7.04
CA THR A 66 18.61 15.44 7.71
C THR A 66 17.27 15.95 8.23
N PRO A 67 17.21 16.49 9.46
CA PRO A 67 16.01 17.14 9.96
C PRO A 67 15.72 18.41 9.14
N GLY A 68 14.45 18.66 8.80
CA GLY A 68 14.05 19.85 8.07
C GLY A 68 14.10 21.13 8.93
N HIS A 69 14.38 22.28 8.29
CA HIS A 69 14.38 23.61 8.91
C HIS A 69 15.33 23.73 10.09
N GLN A 70 16.51 23.12 9.97
CA GLN A 70 17.57 23.19 10.97
C GLN A 70 18.81 23.93 10.43
N GLY A 71 18.65 24.71 9.36
CA GLY A 71 19.73 25.51 8.79
C GLY A 71 20.76 24.71 7.98
N VAL A 72 20.44 23.46 7.59
CA VAL A 72 21.29 22.70 6.67
C VAL A 72 21.11 23.29 5.27
N GLU A 73 22.09 24.07 4.82
CA GLU A 73 22.03 24.89 3.60
C GLU A 73 21.49 24.13 2.38
N GLY A 74 22.02 22.93 2.09
CA GLY A 74 21.57 22.12 0.96
C GLY A 74 20.11 21.65 1.08
N ASN A 75 19.64 21.40 2.30
CA ASN A 75 18.26 21.03 2.58
C ASN A 75 17.31 22.23 2.45
N GLU A 76 17.69 23.38 2.98
CA GLU A 76 16.89 24.61 2.86
C GLU A 76 16.83 25.09 1.41
N THR A 77 17.93 24.97 0.66
CA THR A 77 18.00 25.29 -0.77
C THR A 77 17.11 24.36 -1.58
N ALA A 78 17.18 23.04 -1.36
CA ALA A 78 16.29 22.09 -2.01
C ALA A 78 14.82 22.35 -1.67
N HIS A 79 14.53 22.71 -0.41
CA HIS A 79 13.18 23.09 0.02
C HIS A 79 12.67 24.32 -0.74
N ARG A 80 13.48 25.39 -0.82
CA ARG A 80 13.15 26.62 -1.56
C ARG A 80 12.92 26.35 -3.05
N LEU A 81 13.81 25.59 -3.70
CA LEU A 81 13.68 25.22 -5.12
C LEU A 81 12.40 24.41 -5.40
N THR A 82 11.94 23.61 -4.44
CA THR A 82 10.68 22.86 -4.57
C THR A 82 9.49 23.81 -4.55
N LEU A 83 9.51 24.84 -3.71
CA LEU A 83 8.46 25.86 -3.66
C LEU A 83 8.42 26.70 -4.93
N GLU A 84 9.59 27.03 -5.50
CA GLU A 84 9.72 27.83 -6.73
C GLU A 84 9.28 27.06 -7.99
N ASN A 85 9.65 25.77 -8.12
CA ASN A 85 9.42 24.98 -9.35
C ASN A 85 8.14 24.15 -9.34
N SER A 86 7.52 23.95 -8.19
CA SER A 86 6.23 23.28 -8.07
C SER A 86 5.43 23.99 -6.99
N PRO A 87 4.97 25.23 -7.27
CA PRO A 87 4.00 25.87 -6.42
C PRO A 87 2.76 24.99 -6.49
N GLY A 88 2.58 24.13 -5.48
CA GLY A 88 1.27 23.57 -5.22
C GLY A 88 0.26 24.71 -5.18
N PRO A 89 -1.04 24.45 -5.43
CA PRO A 89 -2.05 25.50 -5.37
C PRO A 89 -1.85 26.28 -4.08
N VAL A 90 -1.81 27.61 -4.20
CA VAL A 90 -1.56 28.53 -3.08
C VAL A 90 -2.58 28.21 -2.00
N SER A 91 -2.17 27.39 -1.05
CA SER A 91 -2.94 27.14 0.16
C SER A 91 -2.76 28.40 0.97
N SER A 92 -3.72 29.33 0.88
CA SER A 92 -3.77 30.49 1.77
C SER A 92 -3.61 29.97 3.19
N TRP A 93 -2.45 30.23 3.79
CA TRP A 93 -2.19 29.87 5.17
C TRP A 93 -3.23 30.65 5.99
N PRO A 94 -4.19 30.00 6.68
CA PRO A 94 -5.21 30.74 7.42
C PRO A 94 -4.53 31.64 8.45
N ALA A 95 -4.87 32.94 8.43
CA ALA A 95 -4.27 33.98 9.28
C ALA A 95 -4.36 33.66 10.79
N ILE A 96 -5.25 32.74 11.16
CA ILE A 96 -5.44 32.24 12.53
C ILE A 96 -5.27 30.71 12.51
N TYR A 97 -4.03 30.24 12.63
CA TYR A 97 -3.75 28.82 12.78
C TYR A 97 -3.84 28.39 14.24
N SER A 98 -5.00 27.91 14.67
CA SER A 98 -5.05 27.10 15.87
C SER A 98 -4.76 25.64 15.48
N VAL A 99 -3.53 25.19 15.75
CA VAL A 99 -3.07 23.80 15.54
C VAL A 99 -4.10 22.80 16.08
N GLY A 100 -4.74 23.15 17.21
CA GLY A 100 -5.79 22.36 17.85
C GLY A 100 -7.07 22.24 17.02
N ALA A 101 -7.64 23.35 16.55
CA ALA A 101 -8.90 23.33 15.81
C ALA A 101 -8.73 22.70 14.43
N THR A 102 -7.67 23.02 13.68
CA THR A 102 -7.44 22.39 12.37
C THR A 102 -7.18 20.89 12.49
N ARG A 103 -6.43 20.45 13.50
CA ARG A 103 -6.23 19.02 13.78
C ARG A 103 -7.54 18.32 14.15
N ASN A 104 -8.36 18.96 14.98
CA ASN A 104 -9.65 18.41 15.39
C ASN A 104 -10.62 18.33 14.20
N ALA A 105 -10.68 19.36 13.36
CA ALA A 105 -11.47 19.37 12.12
C ALA A 105 -11.03 18.25 11.16
N ARG A 106 -9.71 18.09 10.93
CA ARG A 106 -9.18 16.98 10.11
C ARG A 106 -9.48 15.61 10.71
N ARG A 107 -9.41 15.47 12.04
CA ARG A 107 -9.78 14.23 12.73
C ARG A 107 -11.27 13.93 12.58
N ALA A 108 -12.13 14.94 12.73
CA ALA A 108 -13.57 14.81 12.56
C ALA A 108 -13.92 14.41 11.12
N LEU A 109 -13.33 15.09 10.12
CA LEU A 109 -13.50 14.75 8.70
C LEU A 109 -13.01 13.34 8.38
N ARG A 110 -11.87 12.91 8.93
CA ARG A 110 -11.41 11.53 8.79
C ARG A 110 -12.40 10.55 9.41
N LYS A 111 -12.94 10.86 10.59
CA LYS A 111 -13.90 10.00 11.29
C LYS A 111 -15.21 9.88 10.50
N SER A 112 -15.72 10.98 9.93
CA SER A 112 -16.93 10.97 9.11
C SER A 112 -16.73 10.17 7.82
N ARG A 113 -15.64 10.41 7.07
CA ARG A 113 -15.32 9.62 5.86
C ARG A 113 -15.18 8.13 6.15
N LEU A 114 -14.55 7.77 7.27
CA LEU A 114 -14.43 6.36 7.67
C LEU A 114 -15.76 5.77 8.12
N LYS A 115 -16.71 6.58 8.60
CA LYS A 115 -18.06 6.14 8.97
C LYS A 115 -18.89 5.92 7.71
N GLU A 116 -18.92 6.89 6.80
CA GLU A 116 -19.53 6.81 5.47
C GLU A 116 -19.04 5.58 4.72
N GLN A 117 -17.71 5.37 4.63
CA GLN A 117 -17.14 4.18 4.01
C GLN A 117 -17.53 2.85 4.71
N ARG A 118 -17.88 2.86 6.00
CA ARG A 118 -18.39 1.66 6.69
C ARG A 118 -19.87 1.46 6.40
N GLU A 119 -20.63 2.55 6.31
CA GLU A 119 -22.05 2.54 5.98
C GLU A 119 -22.25 2.11 4.53
N GLU A 120 -21.48 2.60 3.57
CA GLU A 120 -21.45 2.09 2.18
C GLU A 120 -21.11 0.60 2.12
N ARG A 121 -20.32 0.09 3.08
CA ARG A 121 -19.94 -1.32 3.17
C ARG A 121 -20.97 -2.20 3.90
N THR A 122 -22.13 -1.65 4.30
CA THR A 122 -23.21 -2.46 4.90
C THR A 122 -23.90 -3.37 3.89
N ILE A 123 -23.63 -3.21 2.58
CA ILE A 123 -24.11 -4.12 1.53
C ILE A 123 -23.68 -5.56 1.81
N TYR A 124 -22.50 -5.77 2.39
CA TYR A 124 -21.98 -7.10 2.70
C TYR A 124 -21.91 -7.37 4.21
N PRO A 125 -22.25 -8.59 4.67
CA PRO A 125 -22.19 -8.96 6.08
C PRO A 125 -20.79 -8.78 6.65
N HIS A 126 -20.72 -8.47 7.94
CA HIS A 126 -19.45 -8.43 8.66
C HIS A 126 -18.95 -9.87 8.90
N PRO A 127 -17.64 -10.14 8.73
CA PRO A 127 -17.06 -11.40 9.16
C PRO A 127 -17.38 -11.66 10.65
N PRO A 128 -17.84 -12.86 11.02
CA PRO A 128 -18.03 -13.25 12.41
C PRO A 128 -16.79 -13.00 13.26
N LYS A 129 -17.00 -12.60 14.52
CA LYS A 129 -15.90 -12.35 15.48
C LYS A 129 -15.08 -13.60 15.81
N THR A 130 -15.62 -14.79 15.53
CA THR A 130 -14.96 -16.09 15.73
C THR A 130 -13.86 -16.35 14.69
N MET A 131 -13.85 -15.65 13.56
CA MET A 131 -12.85 -15.83 12.53
C MET A 131 -11.49 -15.27 12.94
N SER A 132 -10.42 -15.94 12.50
CA SER A 132 -9.07 -15.39 12.65
C SER A 132 -8.93 -14.07 11.89
N ARG A 133 -7.93 -13.28 12.27
CA ARG A 133 -7.63 -12.01 11.59
C ARG A 133 -7.33 -12.20 10.09
N GLN A 134 -6.64 -13.27 9.73
CA GLN A 134 -6.29 -13.59 8.33
C GLN A 134 -7.54 -13.90 7.52
N GLN A 135 -8.38 -14.81 8.02
CA GLN A 135 -9.67 -15.18 7.43
C GLN A 135 -10.57 -13.95 7.26
N SER A 136 -10.72 -13.14 8.32
CA SER A 136 -11.51 -11.90 8.28
C SER A 136 -10.98 -10.93 7.21
N SER A 137 -9.65 -10.81 7.09
CA SER A 137 -9.04 -9.95 6.07
C SER A 137 -9.31 -10.46 4.66
N LEU A 138 -9.30 -11.77 4.45
CA LEU A 138 -9.54 -12.38 3.15
C LEU A 138 -11.01 -12.21 2.72
N VAL A 139 -11.96 -12.45 3.62
CA VAL A 139 -13.38 -12.18 3.36
C VAL A 139 -13.60 -10.70 3.03
N ARG A 140 -12.98 -9.79 3.81
CA ARG A 140 -13.06 -8.35 3.50
C ARG A 140 -12.43 -8.01 2.16
N GLN A 141 -11.33 -8.66 1.78
CA GLN A 141 -10.74 -8.46 0.47
C GLN A 141 -11.68 -8.91 -0.65
N ALA A 142 -12.38 -10.04 -0.45
CA ALA A 142 -13.37 -10.53 -1.41
C ALA A 142 -14.53 -9.53 -1.58
N GLN A 143 -15.13 -9.10 -0.47
CA GLN A 143 -16.22 -8.12 -0.42
C GLN A 143 -15.85 -6.74 -0.97
N THR A 144 -14.59 -6.33 -0.86
CA THR A 144 -14.13 -5.01 -1.35
C THR A 144 -13.47 -5.08 -2.71
N ASN A 145 -13.61 -6.20 -3.42
CA ASN A 145 -13.00 -6.42 -4.74
C ASN A 145 -11.48 -6.12 -4.73
N SER A 146 -10.80 -6.56 -3.67
CA SER A 146 -9.36 -6.34 -3.46
C SER A 146 -8.56 -7.63 -3.21
N LEU A 147 -9.15 -8.81 -3.48
CA LEU A 147 -8.40 -10.06 -3.55
C LEU A 147 -7.32 -10.00 -4.65
N PRO A 148 -6.17 -10.66 -4.46
CA PRO A 148 -5.12 -10.69 -5.47
C PRO A 148 -5.64 -11.20 -6.82
N SER A 149 -5.49 -10.38 -7.84
CA SER A 149 -5.80 -10.76 -9.22
C SER A 149 -4.71 -10.27 -10.14
N HIS A 150 -4.68 -10.82 -11.36
CA HIS A 150 -3.76 -10.34 -12.39
C HIS A 150 -4.02 -8.86 -12.71
N TYR A 151 -5.28 -8.41 -12.64
CA TYR A 151 -5.66 -7.00 -12.74
C TYR A 151 -4.98 -6.14 -11.65
N ILE A 152 -5.09 -6.51 -10.37
CA ILE A 152 -4.48 -5.74 -9.29
C ILE A 152 -2.96 -5.68 -9.45
N PHE A 153 -2.32 -6.81 -9.74
CA PHE A 153 -0.87 -6.84 -9.90
C PHE A 153 -0.37 -6.10 -11.13
N HIS A 154 -1.13 -6.11 -12.22
CA HIS A 154 -0.85 -5.27 -13.38
C HIS A 154 -0.75 -3.79 -13.00
N HIS A 155 -1.73 -3.29 -12.24
CA HIS A 155 -1.74 -1.91 -11.77
C HIS A 155 -0.68 -1.59 -10.71
N ILE A 156 -0.33 -2.54 -9.84
CA ILE A 156 0.74 -2.40 -8.86
C ILE A 156 2.10 -2.31 -9.57
N TYR A 157 2.33 -3.15 -10.58
CA TYR A 157 3.61 -3.22 -11.29
C TYR A 157 3.70 -2.29 -12.51
N LYS A 158 2.63 -1.52 -12.81
CA LYS A 158 2.61 -0.53 -13.89
C LYS A 158 3.05 -1.10 -15.23
N ARG A 159 2.50 -2.28 -15.58
CA ARG A 159 2.85 -2.91 -16.86
C ARG A 159 2.24 -2.14 -18.04
N PRO A 160 2.92 -2.09 -19.19
CA PRO A 160 2.50 -1.30 -20.35
C PRO A 160 1.38 -1.96 -21.17
N ASP A 161 1.19 -3.27 -21.04
CA ASP A 161 0.15 -4.04 -21.72
C ASP A 161 -1.22 -3.88 -21.04
N SER A 162 -2.25 -4.53 -21.57
CA SER A 162 -3.55 -4.63 -20.88
C SER A 162 -3.54 -5.81 -19.90
N PRO A 163 -4.23 -5.72 -18.74
CA PRO A 163 -4.34 -6.86 -17.85
C PRO A 163 -5.16 -7.98 -18.52
N THR A 164 -4.55 -9.14 -18.69
CA THR A 164 -5.21 -10.33 -19.27
C THR A 164 -5.10 -11.55 -18.35
N CYS A 165 -6.13 -12.38 -18.33
CA CYS A 165 -6.12 -13.67 -17.65
C CYS A 165 -5.15 -14.65 -18.33
N PRO A 166 -4.27 -15.34 -17.59
CA PRO A 166 -3.31 -16.27 -18.19
C PRO A 166 -3.95 -17.51 -18.82
N LYS A 167 -5.20 -17.84 -18.47
CA LYS A 167 -5.91 -19.02 -18.98
C LYS A 167 -6.67 -18.75 -20.28
N CYS A 168 -7.42 -17.64 -20.35
CA CYS A 168 -8.33 -17.35 -21.47
C CYS A 168 -8.09 -16.00 -22.15
N ARG A 169 -7.10 -15.21 -21.68
CA ARG A 169 -6.75 -13.89 -22.20
C ARG A 169 -7.82 -12.78 -22.10
N GLU A 170 -8.97 -13.06 -21.49
CA GLU A 170 -9.99 -12.06 -21.17
C GLU A 170 -9.59 -11.17 -19.97
N TYR A 171 -10.43 -10.18 -19.65
CA TYR A 171 -10.23 -9.26 -18.54
C TYR A 171 -10.23 -9.98 -17.18
N PRO A 172 -9.14 -9.92 -16.39
CA PRO A 172 -8.99 -10.73 -15.17
C PRO A 172 -9.58 -10.03 -13.95
N SER A 173 -10.89 -9.77 -13.97
CA SER A 173 -11.63 -9.31 -12.79
C SER A 173 -11.58 -10.35 -11.66
N ILE A 174 -11.94 -9.96 -10.44
CA ILE A 174 -12.00 -10.90 -9.31
C ILE A 174 -13.10 -11.96 -9.53
N PRO A 175 -14.35 -11.61 -9.92
CA PRO A 175 -15.35 -12.63 -10.29
C PRO A 175 -14.84 -13.56 -11.39
N HIS A 176 -14.18 -13.02 -12.42
CA HIS A 176 -13.59 -13.84 -13.46
C HIS A 176 -12.54 -14.82 -12.92
N THR A 177 -11.65 -14.34 -12.05
CA THR A 177 -10.53 -15.12 -11.50
C THR A 177 -10.98 -16.15 -10.47
N TYR A 178 -11.91 -15.81 -9.59
CA TYR A 178 -12.30 -16.62 -8.44
C TYR A 178 -13.64 -17.34 -8.60
N TRP A 179 -14.39 -17.08 -9.68
CA TRP A 179 -15.66 -17.76 -9.94
C TRP A 179 -15.67 -18.36 -11.34
N SER A 180 -15.65 -17.54 -12.39
CA SER A 180 -15.84 -18.03 -13.75
C SER A 180 -14.73 -18.97 -14.25
N ARG A 181 -13.46 -18.67 -13.92
CA ARG A 181 -12.30 -19.47 -14.38
C ARG A 181 -11.76 -20.45 -13.37
N ASN A 182 -12.20 -20.33 -12.13
CA ASN A 182 -11.91 -21.28 -11.07
C ASN A 182 -13.20 -21.43 -10.27
N PRO A 183 -14.18 -22.21 -10.76
CA PRO A 183 -15.44 -22.38 -10.06
C PRO A 183 -15.19 -23.12 -8.73
N PRO A 184 -15.81 -22.65 -7.63
CA PRO A 184 -15.68 -23.31 -6.35
C PRO A 184 -16.40 -24.66 -6.34
N THR A 185 -15.89 -25.61 -5.55
CA THR A 185 -16.66 -26.82 -5.20
C THR A 185 -17.51 -26.50 -3.99
N LEU A 186 -18.78 -26.17 -4.22
CA LEU A 186 -19.74 -25.82 -3.17
C LEU A 186 -20.45 -27.08 -2.64
N PRO A 187 -20.70 -27.16 -1.32
CA PRO A 187 -21.55 -28.21 -0.76
C PRO A 187 -23.01 -28.07 -1.26
N PRO A 188 -23.82 -29.14 -1.22
CA PRO A 188 -25.20 -29.11 -1.71
C PRO A 188 -26.07 -28.01 -1.07
N THR A 189 -25.82 -27.69 0.21
CA THR A 189 -26.50 -26.61 0.95
C THR A 189 -26.27 -25.22 0.32
N LEU A 190 -25.20 -25.05 -0.44
CA LEU A 190 -24.81 -23.80 -1.09
C LEU A 190 -24.97 -23.85 -2.61
N SER A 191 -25.64 -24.88 -3.15
CA SER A 191 -25.86 -25.05 -4.60
C SER A 191 -26.70 -23.93 -5.24
N HIS A 192 -27.46 -23.19 -4.42
CA HIS A 192 -28.26 -22.05 -4.85
C HIS A 192 -27.42 -20.81 -5.21
N ILE A 193 -26.15 -20.77 -4.82
CA ILE A 193 -25.25 -19.65 -5.11
C ILE A 193 -24.75 -19.80 -6.54
N ILE A 194 -25.17 -18.89 -7.44
CA ILE A 194 -24.85 -18.96 -8.87
C ILE A 194 -23.88 -17.87 -9.33
N SER A 195 -23.61 -16.87 -8.48
CA SER A 195 -22.68 -15.78 -8.76
C SER A 195 -21.73 -15.45 -7.62
N TRP A 196 -20.65 -14.76 -7.97
CA TRP A 196 -19.66 -14.23 -7.01
C TRP A 196 -20.32 -13.23 -6.04
N GLU A 197 -21.16 -12.36 -6.56
CA GLU A 197 -21.84 -11.31 -5.79
C GLU A 197 -22.81 -11.90 -4.76
N GLU A 198 -23.58 -12.92 -5.14
CA GLU A 198 -24.45 -13.67 -4.23
C GLU A 198 -23.67 -14.34 -3.11
N TRP A 199 -22.52 -14.96 -3.44
CA TRP A 199 -21.69 -15.61 -2.42
C TRP A 199 -21.22 -14.62 -1.35
N LEU A 200 -20.92 -13.38 -1.75
CA LEU A 200 -20.47 -12.32 -0.85
C LEU A 200 -21.61 -11.67 -0.05
N ALA A 201 -22.83 -11.69 -0.57
CA ALA A 201 -24.01 -11.00 -0.02
C ALA A 201 -24.87 -11.85 0.92
N LEU A 202 -24.45 -13.07 1.25
CA LEU A 202 -25.26 -13.98 2.07
C LEU A 202 -25.66 -13.35 3.42
N PRO A 203 -26.95 -13.33 3.77
CA PRO A 203 -27.41 -12.83 5.05
C PRO A 203 -26.88 -13.71 6.19
N MET A 204 -26.75 -13.13 7.38
CA MET A 204 -26.32 -13.85 8.59
C MET A 204 -27.40 -14.86 9.01
N GLY A 205 -27.32 -16.09 8.49
CA GLY A 205 -28.12 -17.26 8.84
C GLY A 205 -27.27 -18.51 9.11
N THR A 206 -27.92 -19.68 9.19
CA THR A 206 -27.29 -20.98 9.49
C THR A 206 -26.22 -21.39 8.49
N ASP A 207 -26.36 -20.98 7.23
CA ASP A 207 -25.45 -21.39 6.15
C ASP A 207 -24.25 -20.45 5.99
N THR A 208 -24.27 -19.28 6.65
CA THR A 208 -23.21 -18.26 6.56
C THR A 208 -21.83 -18.78 6.97
N PRO A 209 -21.68 -19.51 8.10
CA PRO A 209 -20.37 -20.03 8.51
C PRO A 209 -19.82 -20.99 7.45
N THR A 210 -20.65 -21.90 6.94
CA THR A 210 -20.30 -22.87 5.89
C THR A 210 -19.90 -22.16 4.59
N ALA A 211 -20.65 -21.13 4.19
CA ALA A 211 -20.36 -20.38 2.98
C ALA A 211 -19.09 -19.54 3.09
N LEU A 212 -18.83 -18.92 4.25
CA LEU A 212 -17.59 -18.19 4.49
C LEU A 212 -16.39 -19.14 4.54
N GLU A 213 -16.55 -20.32 5.13
CA GLU A 213 -15.50 -21.34 5.13
C GLU A 213 -15.19 -21.82 3.71
N ALA A 214 -16.22 -22.14 2.91
CA ALA A 214 -16.05 -22.50 1.50
C ALA A 214 -15.36 -21.37 0.72
N LEU A 215 -15.72 -20.10 0.96
CA LEU A 215 -15.13 -18.94 0.30
C LEU A 215 -13.63 -18.83 0.61
N ILE A 216 -13.25 -19.03 1.87
CA ILE A 216 -11.86 -18.98 2.33
C ILE A 216 -11.06 -20.13 1.71
N ASN A 217 -11.59 -21.36 1.81
CA ASN A 217 -10.93 -22.56 1.30
C ASN A 217 -10.70 -22.48 -0.21
N HIS A 218 -11.62 -21.86 -0.93
CA HIS A 218 -11.50 -21.60 -2.36
C HIS A 218 -10.51 -20.46 -2.68
N SER A 219 -10.66 -19.32 -2.01
CA SER A 219 -9.97 -18.09 -2.40
C SER A 219 -8.53 -18.01 -1.89
N SER A 220 -8.22 -18.62 -0.75
CA SER A 220 -6.87 -18.58 -0.15
C SER A 220 -5.78 -19.20 -1.05
N PRO A 221 -5.90 -20.45 -1.53
CA PRO A 221 -4.87 -21.06 -2.37
C PRO A 221 -4.73 -20.34 -3.73
N LEU A 222 -5.84 -19.89 -4.32
CA LEU A 222 -5.82 -19.11 -5.56
C LEU A 222 -5.10 -17.77 -5.37
N ALA A 223 -5.39 -17.06 -4.29
CA ALA A 223 -4.72 -15.81 -3.95
C ALA A 223 -3.20 -15.99 -3.81
N GLU A 224 -2.78 -17.06 -3.13
CA GLU A 224 -1.36 -17.38 -2.95
C GLU A 224 -0.68 -17.71 -4.28
N SER A 225 -1.28 -18.61 -5.08
CA SER A 225 -0.79 -18.95 -6.42
C SER A 225 -0.63 -17.72 -7.33
N ILE A 226 -1.58 -16.79 -7.30
CA ILE A 226 -1.52 -15.54 -8.08
C ILE A 226 -0.39 -14.64 -7.60
N ARG A 227 -0.24 -14.47 -6.27
CA ARG A 227 0.87 -13.67 -5.69
C ARG A 227 2.22 -14.22 -6.15
N GLU A 228 2.42 -15.52 -6.07
CA GLU A 228 3.67 -16.17 -6.48
C GLU A 228 3.93 -16.00 -7.97
N THR A 229 2.93 -16.28 -8.80
CA THR A 229 3.06 -16.19 -10.26
C THR A 229 3.38 -14.76 -10.71
N CYS A 230 2.71 -13.77 -10.10
CA CYS A 230 2.95 -12.36 -10.40
C CYS A 230 4.32 -11.88 -9.90
N ALA A 231 4.77 -12.35 -8.73
CA ALA A 231 6.08 -12.03 -8.18
C ALA A 231 7.24 -12.64 -9.01
N ARG A 232 7.10 -13.85 -9.56
CA ARG A 232 8.13 -14.45 -10.42
C ARG A 232 8.26 -13.72 -11.76
N ARG A 233 7.15 -13.26 -12.34
CA ARG A 233 7.16 -12.53 -13.63
C ARG A 233 7.89 -11.19 -13.55
N THR A 234 7.83 -10.48 -12.42
CA THR A 234 8.54 -9.19 -12.28
C THR A 234 10.05 -9.32 -12.20
N VAL A 235 10.56 -10.47 -11.77
CA VAL A 235 12.01 -10.74 -11.75
C VAL A 235 12.54 -10.96 -13.16
N ARG A 236 11.79 -11.66 -14.04
CA ARG A 236 12.22 -11.99 -15.40
C ARG A 236 12.16 -10.84 -16.40
N THR A 237 11.31 -9.83 -16.21
CA THR A 237 11.22 -8.68 -17.13
C THR A 237 12.25 -7.59 -16.83
N ARG A 238 13.20 -7.83 -15.92
CA ARG A 238 14.26 -6.88 -15.51
C ARG A 238 15.67 -7.31 -15.90
N THR A 239 15.81 -8.43 -16.60
CA THR A 239 17.04 -8.90 -17.26
C THR A 239 16.98 -8.57 -18.73
#